data_AF-A0A6G2VPF3-F1
#
_entry.id   AF-A0A6G2VPF3-F1
#
_cell.length_a   1.000
_cell.length_b   1.000
_cell.length_c   1.000
_cell.angle_alpha   90.00
_cell.angle_beta   90.00
_cell.angle_gamma   90.00
#
_symmetry.space_group_name_H-M   'P 1'
#
loop_
_entity.id
_entity.type
_entity.pdbx_description
1 polymer ?
#
loop_
_entity_poly.entity_id
_entity_poly.type
_entity_poly.pdbx_seq_one_letter_code
_entity_poly.pdbx_strand_id
1 'polypeptide(L)'
;MEERTPAEQALSRSYVTADGLRFDVVEVTVEHHPDRSATLTYWLTVGGQGHPDERWVVTLPWDDKSWADVLASPAPPPDRLRQLVHLVHAHLEEWWDTKGHNRQSAKMGRRLT
;
A
#
# COMPACT_ATOMS: atom_id res chain seq x y z
N MET A 1 17.00 -10.32 -11.40
CA MET A 1 16.28 -9.38 -10.52
C MET A 1 15.27 -8.72 -11.42
N GLU A 2 13.97 -9.00 -11.26
CA GLU A 2 12.96 -8.23 -11.99
C GLU A 2 13.10 -6.77 -11.54
N GLU A 3 13.28 -5.89 -12.52
CA GLU A 3 13.45 -4.47 -12.28
C GLU A 3 12.11 -3.92 -11.78
N ARG A 4 12.01 -3.63 -10.47
CA ARG A 4 10.82 -3.04 -9.88
C ARG A 4 10.45 -1.76 -10.61
N THR A 5 9.17 -1.57 -10.92
CA THR A 5 8.71 -0.36 -11.59
C THR A 5 8.96 0.87 -10.70
N PRO A 6 9.07 2.08 -11.26
CA PRO A 6 9.15 3.29 -10.44
C PRO A 6 7.98 3.44 -9.46
N ALA A 7 6.79 2.92 -9.81
CA ALA A 7 5.64 2.89 -8.92
C ALA A 7 5.89 1.98 -7.71
N GLU A 8 6.34 0.74 -7.94
CA GLU A 8 6.70 -0.20 -6.88
C GLU A 8 7.77 0.37 -5.95
N GLN A 9 8.80 1.01 -6.50
CA GLN A 9 9.88 1.63 -5.72
C GLN A 9 9.39 2.83 -4.88
N ALA A 10 8.44 3.60 -5.39
CA ALA A 10 7.87 4.71 -4.65
C ALA A 10 6.95 4.22 -3.52
N LEU A 11 6.15 3.19 -3.80
CA LEU A 11 5.23 2.56 -2.86
C LEU A 11 5.95 1.74 -1.79
N SER A 12 7.17 1.26 -2.05
CA SER A 12 7.98 0.55 -1.04
C SER A 12 8.59 1.46 0.03
N ARG A 13 8.31 2.77 0.01
CA ARG A 13 8.88 3.71 0.97
C ARG A 13 8.04 3.73 2.25
N SER A 14 8.74 3.68 3.37
CA SER A 14 8.12 3.84 4.70
C SER A 14 7.72 5.30 4.94
N TYR A 15 6.67 5.52 5.72
CA TYR A 15 6.16 6.86 6.03
C TYR A 15 5.59 6.95 7.45
N VAL A 16 5.40 8.18 7.92
CA VAL A 16 4.82 8.49 9.22
C VAL A 16 3.61 9.39 8.99
N THR A 17 2.49 9.05 9.62
CA THR A 17 1.24 9.82 9.59
C THR A 17 1.30 11.03 10.53
N ALA A 18 0.32 11.93 10.41
CA ALA A 18 0.21 13.09 11.31
C ALA A 18 0.00 12.69 12.77
N ASP A 19 -0.67 11.55 13.02
CA ASP A 19 -0.95 11.02 14.36
C ASP A 19 0.25 10.23 14.96
N GLY A 20 1.39 10.21 14.27
CA GLY A 20 2.61 9.55 14.74
C GLY A 20 2.64 8.03 14.53
N LEU A 21 1.68 7.47 13.77
CA LEU A 21 1.72 6.09 13.32
C LEU A 21 2.76 5.97 12.19
N ARG A 22 3.68 5.03 12.34
CA ARG A 22 4.73 4.70 11.38
C ARG A 22 4.35 3.44 10.62
N PHE A 23 4.31 3.53 9.30
CA PHE A 23 4.17 2.42 8.39
C PHE A 23 5.53 2.09 7.77
N ASP A 24 6.20 1.10 8.33
CA ASP A 24 7.43 0.56 7.77
C ASP A 24 7.11 -0.49 6.70
N VAL A 25 7.28 -0.11 5.43
CA VAL A 25 7.03 -1.00 4.29
C VAL A 25 8.25 -1.91 4.10
N VAL A 26 8.07 -3.19 4.39
CA VAL A 26 9.10 -4.23 4.21
C VAL A 26 9.19 -4.62 2.75
N GLU A 27 8.02 -4.86 2.15
CA GLU A 27 7.89 -5.31 0.77
C GLU A 27 6.54 -4.88 0.22
N VAL A 28 6.50 -4.65 -1.09
CA VAL A 28 5.27 -4.48 -1.86
C VAL A 28 5.39 -5.27 -3.16
N THR A 29 4.31 -5.94 -3.53
CA THR A 29 4.17 -6.58 -4.84
C THR A 29 2.95 -6.01 -5.54
N VAL A 30 3.09 -5.69 -6.83
CA VAL A 30 1.99 -5.18 -7.66
C VAL A 30 1.62 -6.24 -8.69
N GLU A 31 0.48 -6.88 -8.49
CA GLU A 31 -0.07 -7.82 -9.47
C GLU A 31 -0.99 -7.07 -10.43
N HIS A 32 -0.65 -7.07 -11.71
CA HIS A 32 -1.47 -6.46 -12.75
C HIS A 32 -2.45 -7.48 -13.34
N HIS A 33 -3.72 -7.09 -13.43
CA HIS A 33 -4.76 -7.94 -13.99
C HIS A 33 -5.03 -7.62 -15.47
N PRO A 34 -5.50 -8.60 -16.27
CA PRO A 34 -5.84 -8.39 -17.68
C PRO A 34 -6.92 -7.31 -17.90
N ASP A 35 -7.76 -7.04 -16.91
CA ASP A 35 -8.83 -6.06 -16.99
C ASP A 35 -8.38 -4.63 -16.63
N ARG A 36 -7.07 -4.42 -16.46
CA ARG A 36 -6.40 -3.18 -16.03
C ARG A 36 -6.60 -2.80 -14.55
N SER A 37 -7.21 -3.65 -13.74
CA SER A 37 -7.11 -3.53 -12.28
C SER A 37 -5.72 -3.98 -11.81
N ALA A 38 -5.39 -3.70 -10.55
CA ALA A 38 -4.20 -4.21 -9.91
C ALA A 38 -4.49 -4.68 -8.49
N THR A 39 -3.66 -5.57 -7.95
CA THR A 39 -3.66 -5.91 -6.53
C THR A 39 -2.31 -5.50 -5.94
N LEU A 40 -2.34 -4.63 -4.94
CA LEU A 40 -1.17 -4.24 -4.18
C LEU A 40 -1.12 -5.10 -2.91
N THR A 41 -0.09 -5.93 -2.75
CA THR A 41 0.13 -6.66 -1.50
C THR A 41 1.30 -6.04 -0.75
N TYR A 42 1.06 -5.64 0.49
CA TYR A 42 2.02 -4.99 1.36
C TYR A 42 2.40 -5.87 2.53
N TRP A 43 3.69 -5.93 2.83
CA TRP A 43 4.24 -6.43 4.08
C TRP A 43 4.67 -5.22 4.90
N LEU A 44 3.99 -4.99 6.01
CA LEU A 44 4.12 -3.79 6.82
C LEU A 44 4.52 -4.15 8.24
N THR A 45 5.35 -3.31 8.84
CA THR A 45 5.42 -3.18 10.29
C THR A 45 4.80 -1.84 10.65
N VAL A 46 3.70 -1.87 11.40
CA VAL A 46 2.99 -0.68 11.83
C VAL A 46 3.27 -0.46 13.31
N GLY A 47 3.88 0.67 13.63
CA GLY A 47 4.31 1.04 14.98
C GLY A 47 3.86 2.44 15.35
N GLY A 48 3.77 2.75 16.64
CA GLY A 48 3.34 4.08 17.09
C GLY A 48 3.55 4.29 18.59
N GLN A 49 3.35 5.53 19.05
CA GLN A 49 3.54 5.87 20.45
C GLN A 49 2.55 5.11 21.33
N GLY A 50 3.05 4.21 22.17
CA GLY A 50 2.25 3.47 23.17
C GLY A 50 1.73 2.10 22.74
N HIS A 51 2.04 1.63 21.53
CA HIS A 51 1.66 0.29 21.08
C HIS A 51 2.88 -0.51 20.57
N PRO A 52 2.92 -1.83 20.80
CA PRO A 52 3.96 -2.67 20.21
C PRO A 52 3.81 -2.68 18.69
N ASP A 53 4.95 -2.69 17.99
CA ASP A 53 4.98 -2.83 16.54
C ASP A 53 4.20 -4.08 16.10
N GLU A 54 3.26 -3.91 15.16
CA GLU A 54 2.48 -5.01 14.60
C GLU A 54 2.90 -5.28 13.17
N ARG A 55 3.16 -6.55 12.85
CA ARG A 55 3.47 -6.97 11.48
C ARG A 55 2.20 -7.42 10.78
N TRP A 56 2.03 -6.98 9.53
CA TRP A 56 0.83 -7.23 8.75
C TRP A 56 1.16 -7.55 7.29
N VAL A 57 0.36 -8.42 6.69
CA VAL A 57 0.21 -8.52 5.24
C VAL A 57 -1.13 -7.92 4.87
N VAL A 58 -1.14 -6.97 3.95
CA VAL A 58 -2.37 -6.27 3.52
C VAL A 58 -2.51 -6.40 2.01
N THR A 59 -3.66 -6.90 1.57
CA THR A 59 -4.01 -7.00 0.14
C THR A 59 -5.03 -5.92 -0.18
N LEU A 60 -4.59 -4.94 -0.99
CA LEU A 60 -5.38 -3.82 -1.47
C LEU A 60 -5.77 -4.04 -2.94
N PRO A 61 -7.03 -4.37 -3.24
CA PRO A 61 -7.51 -4.33 -4.62
C PRO A 61 -7.56 -2.88 -5.11
N TRP A 62 -7.14 -2.68 -6.35
CA TRP A 62 -7.09 -1.38 -7.02
C TRP A 62 -7.87 -1.44 -8.33
N ASP A 63 -9.17 -1.19 -8.23
CA ASP A 63 -10.10 -1.25 -9.37
C ASP A 63 -10.09 0.04 -10.22
N ASP A 64 -9.46 1.12 -9.76
CA ASP A 64 -9.36 2.37 -10.51
C ASP A 64 -8.32 2.25 -11.65
N LYS A 65 -8.84 1.88 -12.82
CA LYS A 65 -8.10 1.67 -14.08
C LYS A 65 -7.39 2.93 -14.57
N SER A 66 -7.72 4.11 -14.03
CA SER A 66 -7.06 5.37 -14.36
C SER A 66 -5.59 5.38 -13.92
N TRP A 67 -5.18 4.48 -13.04
CA TRP A 67 -3.80 4.36 -12.54
C TRP A 67 -2.99 3.25 -13.19
N ALA A 68 -3.59 2.42 -14.05
CA ALA A 68 -2.93 1.28 -14.68
C ALA A 68 -1.64 1.69 -15.42
N ASP A 69 -1.69 2.78 -16.18
CA ASP A 69 -0.54 3.31 -16.91
C ASP A 69 0.57 3.82 -15.97
N VAL A 70 0.22 4.36 -14.80
CA VAL A 70 1.20 4.85 -13.82
C VAL A 70 1.90 3.67 -13.13
N LEU A 71 1.16 2.61 -12.80
CA LEU A 71 1.68 1.42 -12.14
C LEU A 71 2.61 0.61 -13.05
N ALA A 72 2.29 0.51 -14.34
CA ALA A 72 3.05 -0.29 -15.32
C ALA A 72 4.15 0.49 -16.06
N SER A 73 4.14 1.82 -16.04
CA SER A 73 5.10 2.61 -16.82
C SER A 73 6.51 2.55 -16.22
N PRO A 74 7.56 2.39 -17.06
CA PRO A 74 8.96 2.52 -16.62
C PRO A 74 9.37 3.99 -16.37
N ALA A 75 8.54 4.96 -16.75
CA ALA A 75 8.77 6.39 -16.54
C ALA A 75 7.44 7.14 -16.34
N PRO A 76 6.72 6.91 -15.23
CA PRO A 76 5.44 7.57 -14.99
C PRO A 76 5.65 9.07 -14.73
N PRO A 77 4.67 9.94 -15.07
CA PRO A 77 4.75 11.36 -14.74
C PRO A 77 4.92 11.54 -13.21
N PRO A 78 5.89 12.34 -12.75
CA PRO A 78 6.25 12.41 -11.33
C PRO A 78 5.11 12.90 -10.45
N ASP A 79 4.29 13.84 -10.94
CA ASP A 79 3.13 14.34 -10.20
C ASP A 79 2.05 13.28 -10.04
N ARG A 80 1.81 12.47 -11.08
CA ARG A 80 0.88 11.34 -11.03
C ARG A 80 1.39 10.26 -10.08
N LEU A 81 2.69 9.95 -10.11
CA LEU A 81 3.29 9.01 -9.18
C LEU A 81 3.11 9.46 -7.71
N ARG A 82 3.33 10.75 -7.42
CA ARG A 82 3.11 11.31 -6.07
C ARG A 82 1.65 11.22 -5.62
N GLN A 83 0.72 11.48 -6.53
CA GLN A 83 -0.72 11.34 -6.27
C GLN A 83 -1.09 9.90 -5.97
N LEU A 84 -0.59 8.94 -6.75
CA LEU A 84 -0.79 7.50 -6.50
C LEU A 84 -0.29 7.11 -5.10
N VAL A 85 0.92 7.53 -4.73
CA VAL A 85 1.48 7.26 -3.39
C VAL A 85 0.58 7.81 -2.29
N HIS A 86 0.13 9.07 -2.41
CA HIS A 86 -0.80 9.66 -1.43
C HIS A 86 -2.11 8.88 -1.33
N LEU A 87 -2.69 8.48 -2.46
CA LEU A 87 -3.95 7.73 -2.46
C LEU A 87 -3.79 6.36 -1.79
N VAL A 88 -2.69 5.67 -2.07
CA VAL A 88 -2.43 4.36 -1.46
C VAL A 88 -2.15 4.48 0.03
N HIS A 89 -1.40 5.51 0.47
CA HIS A 89 -1.21 5.78 1.90
C HIS A 89 -2.54 6.03 2.60
N ALA A 90 -3.41 6.87 2.02
CA ALA A 90 -4.74 7.12 2.57
C ALA A 90 -5.58 5.82 2.70
N HIS A 91 -5.50 4.91 1.72
CA HIS A 91 -6.18 3.61 1.81
C HIS A 91 -5.59 2.69 2.89
N LEU A 92 -4.27 2.70 3.08
CA LEU A 92 -3.62 1.94 4.15
C LEU A 92 -3.96 2.49 5.54
N GLU A 93 -4.01 3.81 5.68
CA GLU A 93 -4.41 4.50 6.90
C GLU A 93 -5.88 4.20 7.24
N GLU A 94 -6.79 4.31 6.26
CA GLU A 94 -8.21 3.94 6.43
C GLU A 94 -8.37 2.45 6.77
N TRP A 95 -7.62 1.57 6.10
CA TRP A 95 -7.62 0.15 6.44
C TRP A 95 -7.19 -0.07 7.89
N TRP A 96 -6.10 0.59 8.34
CA TRP A 96 -5.59 0.45 9.69
C TRP A 96 -6.60 0.87 10.77
N ASP A 97 -7.27 2.00 10.55
CA ASP A 97 -8.32 2.51 11.44
C ASP A 97 -9.50 1.53 11.50
N THR A 98 -9.91 1.01 10.34
CA THR A 98 -11.16 0.24 10.22
C THR A 98 -11.01 -1.28 10.41
N LYS A 99 -9.78 -1.83 10.42
CA LYS A 99 -9.53 -3.30 10.48
C LYS A 99 -10.19 -4.01 11.66
N GLY A 100 -10.44 -3.31 12.77
CA GLY A 100 -11.03 -3.88 13.99
C GLY A 100 -12.56 -4.02 13.97
N HIS A 101 -13.26 -3.27 13.10
CA HIS A 101 -14.73 -3.20 13.12
C HIS A 101 -15.38 -3.28 11.74
N ASN A 102 -14.62 -3.14 10.64
CA ASN A 102 -15.11 -3.31 9.28
C ASN A 102 -14.73 -4.70 8.75
N ARG A 103 -15.74 -5.50 8.38
CA ARG A 103 -15.55 -6.88 7.91
C ARG A 103 -14.76 -6.95 6.59
N GLN A 104 -14.86 -5.95 5.71
CA GLN A 104 -14.07 -5.91 4.48
C GLN A 104 -12.61 -5.60 4.79
N SER A 105 -12.33 -4.56 5.57
CA SER A 105 -10.96 -4.21 6.01
C SER A 105 -10.30 -5.36 6.77
N ALA A 106 -11.04 -6.04 7.64
CA ALA A 106 -10.55 -7.20 8.38
C ALA A 106 -10.13 -8.37 7.47
N LYS A 107 -10.77 -8.54 6.29
CA LYS A 107 -10.40 -9.58 5.31
C LYS A 107 -9.17 -9.21 4.49
N MET A 108 -8.90 -7.91 4.34
CA MET A 108 -7.76 -7.42 3.56
C MET A 108 -6.43 -7.60 4.29
N GLY A 109 -6.46 -7.63 5.62
CA GLY A 109 -5.26 -7.68 6.44
C GLY A 109 -5.11 -8.99 7.22
N ARG A 110 -3.90 -9.54 7.25
CA ARG A 110 -3.52 -10.65 8.13
C ARG A 110 -2.36 -10.23 9.01
N ARG A 111 -2.53 -10.33 10.33
CA ARG A 111 -1.44 -10.12 11.29
C ARG A 111 -0.41 -11.26 11.17
N LEU A 112 0.86 -10.90 11.10
CA LEU A 112 1.98 -11.82 11.19
C LEU A 112 2.42 -11.90 12.65
N THR A 113 2.61 -13.13 13.13
CA THR A 113 3.12 -13.44 14.48
C THR A 113 4.64 -13.38 14.52
#